data_AF-A0A428WC55-F1
#
_entry.id   AF-A0A428WC55-F1
#
_cell.length_a   1.000
_cell.length_b   1.000
_cell.length_c   1.000
_cell.angle_alpha   90.00
_cell.angle_beta   90.00
_cell.angle_gamma   90.00
#
_symmetry.space_group_name_H-M   'P 1'
#
loop_
_entity.id
_entity.type
_entity.pdbx_description
1 polymer ?
#
loop_
_entity_poly.entity_id
_entity_poly.type
_entity_poly.pdbx_seq_one_letter_code
_entity_poly.pdbx_strand_id
1 'polypeptide(L)'
;MTETPASAATARWLSTLLWLVPPLFELPMLVALGAGIPEVGREAVFGSPATQVAVLFALVAALAGFVAVVRGTTGLAQAAVAGSLSIASGIVAALAAGFLFGGVFPLLGLLPAHSALALAMLARATLRQPADG
;
A
#
# COMPACT_ATOMS: atom_id res chain seq x y z
N MET A 1 -23.30 17.17 17.40
CA MET A 1 -23.63 15.75 17.63
C MET A 1 -22.35 15.07 18.08
N THR A 2 -22.30 14.58 19.32
CA THR A 2 -21.15 13.82 19.84
C THR A 2 -21.21 12.40 19.30
N GLU A 3 -20.24 12.00 18.48
CA GLU A 3 -20.10 10.61 18.06
C GLU A 3 -19.91 9.70 19.29
N THR A 4 -20.54 8.53 19.28
CA THR A 4 -20.31 7.54 20.33
C THR A 4 -18.96 6.86 20.09
N PRO A 5 -18.26 6.38 21.13
CA PRO A 5 -16.97 5.70 20.95
C PRO A 5 -17.06 4.49 20.02
N ALA A 6 -18.21 3.81 19.98
CA ALA A 6 -18.48 2.72 19.05
C ALA A 6 -18.54 3.18 17.58
N SER A 7 -19.19 4.31 17.27
CA SER A 7 -19.25 4.81 15.88
C SER A 7 -17.88 5.26 15.37
N ALA A 8 -17.07 5.88 16.23
CA ALA A 8 -15.71 6.29 15.89
C ALA A 8 -14.77 5.10 15.62
N ALA A 9 -14.90 4.01 16.39
CA ALA A 9 -14.14 2.78 16.18
C ALA A 9 -14.51 2.10 14.84
N THR A 10 -15.81 2.01 14.53
CA THR A 10 -16.29 1.46 13.25
C THR A 10 -15.84 2.30 12.06
N ALA A 11 -15.92 3.63 12.14
CA ALA A 11 -15.46 4.53 11.06
C ALA A 11 -13.95 4.41 10.82
N ARG A 12 -13.15 4.29 11.89
CA ARG A 12 -11.71 4.04 11.79
C ARG A 12 -11.40 2.70 11.13
N TRP A 13 -12.09 1.64 11.54
CA TRP A 13 -11.93 0.32 10.93
C TRP A 13 -12.27 0.34 9.44
N LEU A 14 -13.41 0.93 9.08
CA LEU A 14 -13.87 1.01 7.69
C LEU A 14 -12.91 1.84 6.83
N SER A 15 -12.46 2.99 7.32
CA SER A 15 -11.49 3.82 6.61
C SER A 15 -10.15 3.10 6.39
N THR A 16 -9.67 2.35 7.39
CA THR A 16 -8.45 1.55 7.26
C THR A 16 -8.63 0.42 6.25
N LEU A 17 -9.79 -0.23 6.23
CA LEU A 17 -10.12 -1.26 5.24
C LEU A 17 -10.12 -0.69 3.82
N LEU A 18 -10.71 0.50 3.62
CA LEU A 18 -10.73 1.17 2.32
C LEU A 18 -9.31 1.46 1.81
N TRP A 19 -8.37 1.79 2.70
CA TRP A 19 -6.96 1.98 2.31
C TRP A 19 -6.19 0.67 2.10
N LEU A 20 -6.69 -0.47 2.59
CA LEU A 20 -6.09 -1.77 2.34
C LEU A 20 -6.50 -2.34 0.96
N VAL A 21 -7.70 -2.01 0.49
CA VAL A 21 -8.24 -2.58 -0.77
C VAL A 21 -7.32 -2.33 -1.97
N PRO A 22 -6.85 -1.10 -2.27
CA PRO A 22 -6.02 -0.86 -3.44
C PRO A 22 -4.76 -1.75 -3.50
N PRO A 23 -3.87 -1.79 -2.48
CA PRO A 23 -2.68 -2.61 -2.56
C PRO A 23 -2.98 -4.13 -2.61
N LEU A 24 -4.13 -4.58 -2.09
CA LEU A 24 -4.53 -5.99 -2.17
C LEU A 24 -4.89 -6.46 -3.57
N PHE A 25 -5.49 -5.60 -4.40
CA PHE A 25 -5.95 -6.00 -5.72
C PHE A 25 -5.03 -5.49 -6.83
N GLU A 26 -4.56 -4.25 -6.73
CA GLU A 26 -3.81 -3.60 -7.79
C GLU A 26 -2.39 -4.17 -7.89
N LEU A 27 -1.71 -4.43 -6.76
CA LEU A 27 -0.34 -4.95 -6.79
C LEU A 27 -0.26 -6.39 -7.32
N PRO A 28 -1.11 -7.36 -6.88
CA PRO A 28 -1.12 -8.69 -7.49
C PRO A 28 -1.56 -8.65 -8.96
N MET A 29 -2.50 -7.77 -9.32
CA MET A 29 -2.90 -7.60 -10.72
C MET A 29 -1.74 -7.12 -11.58
N LEU A 30 -0.92 -6.17 -11.11
CA LEU A 30 0.29 -5.73 -11.83
C LEU A 30 1.26 -6.88 -12.07
N VAL A 31 1.48 -7.74 -11.08
CA VAL A 31 2.34 -8.93 -11.23
C VAL A 31 1.74 -9.92 -12.22
N ALA A 32 0.43 -10.17 -12.14
CA ALA A 32 -0.27 -11.06 -13.05
C ALA A 32 -0.23 -10.55 -14.50
N LEU A 33 -0.43 -9.26 -14.72
CA LEU A 33 -0.33 -8.63 -16.04
C LEU A 33 1.11 -8.68 -16.58
N GLY A 34 2.11 -8.40 -15.73
CA GLY A 34 3.52 -8.50 -16.11
C GLY A 34 3.94 -9.92 -16.51
N ALA A 35 3.34 -10.95 -15.88
CA ALA A 35 3.59 -12.35 -16.21
C ALA A 35 2.78 -12.85 -17.42
N GLY A 36 1.55 -12.37 -17.59
CA GLY A 36 0.61 -12.85 -18.62
C GLY A 36 0.67 -12.09 -19.94
N ILE A 37 1.17 -10.85 -19.95
CA ILE A 37 1.23 -9.97 -21.13
C ILE A 37 2.69 -9.60 -21.41
N PRO A 38 3.33 -10.19 -22.45
CA PRO A 38 4.74 -9.97 -22.75
C PRO A 38 5.11 -8.51 -22.99
N GLU A 39 4.19 -7.68 -23.47
CA GLU A 39 4.39 -6.24 -23.67
C GLU A 39 4.56 -5.50 -22.34
N VAL A 40 3.78 -5.87 -21.32
CA VAL A 40 3.86 -5.29 -19.96
C VAL A 40 5.12 -5.79 -19.25
N GLY A 41 5.44 -7.08 -19.38
CA GLY A 41 6.66 -7.66 -18.80
C GLY A 41 7.95 -7.13 -19.44
N ARG A 42 7.91 -6.68 -20.69
CA ARG A 42 9.05 -6.06 -21.39
C ARG A 42 9.34 -4.63 -20.92
N GLU A 43 8.41 -3.95 -20.26
CA GLU A 43 8.76 -2.73 -19.55
C GLU A 43 9.73 -3.11 -18.43
N ALA A 44 10.96 -2.60 -18.51
CA ALA A 44 12.12 -3.04 -17.72
C ALA A 44 11.88 -3.03 -16.19
N VAL A 45 10.87 -2.29 -15.75
CA VAL A 45 10.45 -2.13 -14.38
C VAL A 45 9.55 -3.28 -13.88
N PHE A 46 8.99 -4.17 -14.71
CA PHE A 46 8.04 -5.22 -14.23
C PHE A 46 8.40 -6.66 -14.58
N GLY A 47 9.21 -6.90 -15.61
CA GLY A 47 9.73 -8.23 -15.93
C GLY A 47 10.83 -8.72 -14.98
N SER A 48 11.34 -7.85 -14.09
CA SER A 48 12.47 -8.19 -13.22
C SER A 48 12.01 -8.89 -11.93
N PRO A 49 12.79 -9.86 -11.41
CA PRO A 49 12.57 -10.43 -10.08
C PRO A 49 12.52 -9.38 -8.96
N ALA A 50 13.27 -8.27 -9.10
CA ALA A 50 13.31 -7.21 -8.11
C ALA A 50 11.94 -6.54 -7.92
N THR A 51 11.17 -6.40 -8.99
CA THR A 51 9.83 -5.79 -8.94
C THR A 51 8.83 -6.67 -8.26
N GLN A 52 8.91 -7.99 -8.48
CA GLN A 52 8.06 -8.95 -7.79
C GLN A 52 8.33 -8.93 -6.28
N VAL A 53 9.61 -8.82 -5.88
CA VAL A 53 10.01 -8.66 -4.48
C VAL A 53 9.50 -7.34 -3.90
N ALA A 54 9.60 -6.24 -4.63
CA ALA A 54 9.10 -4.93 -4.22
C ALA A 54 7.57 -4.94 -4.00
N VAL A 55 6.82 -5.55 -4.92
CA VAL A 55 5.37 -5.73 -4.81
C VAL A 55 5.02 -6.60 -3.61
N LEU A 56 5.71 -7.73 -3.42
CA LEU A 56 5.48 -8.61 -2.28
C LEU A 56 5.75 -7.90 -0.95
N PHE A 57 6.85 -7.15 -0.87
CA PHE A 57 7.16 -6.33 0.29
C PHE A 57 6.05 -5.32 0.59
N ALA A 58 5.56 -4.60 -0.43
CA ALA A 58 4.47 -3.65 -0.27
C ALA A 58 3.16 -4.30 0.19
N LEU A 59 2.83 -5.48 -0.34
CA LEU A 59 1.65 -6.25 0.06
C LEU A 59 1.73 -6.69 1.54
N VAL A 60 2.89 -7.22 1.96
CA VAL A 60 3.13 -7.62 3.35
C VAL A 60 3.10 -6.41 4.27
N ALA A 61 3.69 -5.28 3.88
CA ALA A 61 3.64 -4.04 4.64
C ALA A 61 2.20 -3.53 4.80
N ALA A 62 1.38 -3.57 3.73
CA ALA A 62 -0.03 -3.18 3.78
C ALA A 62 -0.82 -4.01 4.81
N LEU A 63 -0.64 -5.34 4.78
CA LEU A 63 -1.29 -6.26 5.72
C LEU A 63 -0.82 -6.02 7.15
N ALA A 64 0.50 -5.87 7.36
CA ALA A 64 1.06 -5.55 8.68
C ALA A 64 0.53 -4.21 9.21
N GLY A 65 0.40 -3.20 8.33
CA GLY A 65 -0.20 -1.90 8.62
C GLY A 65 -1.64 -2.00 9.08
N PHE A 66 -2.47 -2.70 8.31
CA PHE A 66 -3.87 -2.95 8.68
C PHE A 66 -3.97 -3.66 10.02
N VAL A 67 -3.21 -4.73 10.23
CA VAL A 67 -3.20 -5.48 11.50
C VAL A 67 -2.73 -4.59 12.65
N ALA A 68 -1.68 -3.78 12.46
CA ALA A 68 -1.19 -2.86 13.48
C ALA A 68 -2.27 -1.86 13.89
N VAL A 69 -2.98 -1.28 12.91
CA VAL A 69 -4.08 -0.34 13.15
C VAL A 69 -5.25 -1.02 13.87
N VAL A 70 -5.66 -2.21 13.44
CA VAL A 70 -6.78 -2.93 14.07
C VAL A 70 -6.45 -3.35 15.51
N ARG A 71 -5.20 -3.74 15.77
CA ARG A 71 -4.76 -4.21 17.10
C ARG A 71 -4.38 -3.08 18.06
N GLY A 72 -4.28 -1.83 17.59
CA GLY A 72 -3.81 -0.73 18.45
C GLY A 72 -2.33 -0.85 18.80
N THR A 73 -1.47 -1.18 17.83
CA THR A 73 -0.04 -1.40 18.09
C THR A 73 0.66 -0.08 18.41
N THR A 74 1.45 -0.04 19.48
CA THR A 74 2.16 1.16 19.95
C THR A 74 3.69 0.97 20.00
N GLY A 75 4.43 2.06 20.19
CA GLY A 75 5.88 2.05 20.45
C GLY A 75 6.74 1.70 19.23
N LEU A 76 7.82 0.94 19.44
CA LEU A 76 8.79 0.61 18.37
C LEU A 76 8.17 -0.21 17.24
N ALA A 77 7.23 -1.11 17.55
CA ALA A 77 6.54 -1.91 16.54
C ALA A 77 5.68 -1.04 15.61
N GLN A 78 4.98 -0.05 16.18
CA GLN A 78 4.22 0.95 15.42
C GLN A 78 5.12 1.75 14.48
N ALA A 79 6.26 2.23 14.99
CA ALA A 79 7.24 2.98 14.20
C ALA A 79 7.83 2.14 13.06
N ALA A 80 8.17 0.88 13.33
CA ALA A 80 8.69 -0.05 12.34
C ALA A 80 7.68 -0.31 11.20
N VAL A 81 6.40 -0.55 11.54
CA VAL A 81 5.33 -0.77 10.55
C VAL A 81 5.04 0.50 9.76
N ALA A 82 4.97 1.66 10.40
CA ALA A 82 4.79 2.93 9.69
C ALA A 82 5.97 3.25 8.76
N GLY A 83 7.20 2.97 9.20
CA GLY A 83 8.41 3.11 8.39
C GLY A 83 8.39 2.19 7.18
N SER A 84 8.04 0.91 7.35
CA SER A 84 7.97 -0.04 6.24
C SER A 84 6.89 0.33 5.23
N LEU A 85 5.71 0.78 5.67
CA LEU A 85 4.66 1.31 4.80
C LEU A 85 5.10 2.56 4.03
N SER A 86 5.86 3.45 4.66
CA SER A 86 6.37 4.67 4.01
C SER A 86 7.38 4.32 2.92
N ILE A 87 8.30 3.38 3.19
CA ILE A 87 9.25 2.87 2.20
C ILE A 87 8.51 2.16 1.07
N ALA A 88 7.55 1.29 1.39
CA ALA A 88 6.73 0.60 0.40
C ALA A 88 5.97 1.58 -0.51
N SER A 89 5.36 2.63 0.06
CA SER A 89 4.70 3.69 -0.69
C SER A 89 5.66 4.38 -1.67
N GLY A 90 6.86 4.75 -1.23
CA GLY A 90 7.86 5.36 -2.10
C GLY A 90 8.31 4.45 -3.25
N ILE A 91 8.51 3.15 -2.97
CA ILE A 91 8.86 2.15 -3.99
C ILE A 91 7.71 2.02 -5.02
N VAL A 92 6.48 1.83 -4.55
CA VAL A 92 5.32 1.69 -5.44
C VAL A 92 5.06 2.98 -6.24
N ALA A 93 5.31 4.15 -5.66
CA ALA A 93 5.23 5.43 -6.38
C ALA A 93 6.31 5.53 -7.48
N ALA A 94 7.53 5.05 -7.23
CA ALA A 94 8.57 4.99 -8.24
C ALA A 94 8.21 4.04 -9.39
N LEU A 95 7.60 2.89 -9.08
CA LEU A 95 7.04 1.98 -10.09
C LEU A 95 5.95 2.67 -10.93
N ALA A 96 5.07 3.43 -10.29
CA ALA A 96 4.04 4.22 -10.97
C ALA A 96 4.62 5.28 -11.91
N ALA A 97 5.64 6.01 -11.46
CA ALA A 97 6.35 6.98 -12.28
C ALA A 97 6.99 6.33 -13.52
N GLY A 98 7.51 5.10 -13.38
CA GLY A 98 8.01 4.31 -14.51
C GLY A 98 6.96 4.14 -15.61
N PHE A 99 5.73 3.74 -15.26
CA PHE A 99 4.63 3.60 -16.22
C PHE A 99 4.17 4.95 -16.80
N LEU A 100 4.05 5.98 -15.96
CA LEU A 100 3.47 7.27 -16.36
C LEU A 100 4.39 8.07 -17.30
N PHE A 101 5.70 7.97 -17.09
CA PHE A 101 6.68 8.81 -17.81
C PHE A 101 7.57 8.03 -18.78
N GLY A 102 7.68 6.71 -18.63
CA GLY A 102 8.54 5.87 -19.46
C GLY A 102 7.83 4.68 -20.13
N GLY A 103 6.55 4.45 -19.82
CA GLY A 103 5.80 3.28 -20.28
C GLY A 103 4.91 3.54 -21.49
N VAL A 104 4.57 2.46 -22.19
CA VAL A 104 3.56 2.42 -23.27
C VAL A 104 2.14 2.37 -22.67
N PHE A 105 2.02 1.99 -21.40
CA PHE A 105 0.75 1.81 -20.70
C PHE A 105 0.58 2.81 -19.53
N PRO A 106 0.39 4.12 -19.78
CA PRO A 106 0.29 5.12 -18.72
C PRO A 106 -0.91 4.90 -17.78
N LEU A 107 -2.01 4.33 -18.30
CA LEU A 107 -3.17 3.95 -17.48
C LEU A 107 -2.83 2.89 -16.44
N LEU A 108 -1.88 1.98 -16.73
CA LEU A 108 -1.41 1.01 -15.74
C LEU A 108 -0.63 1.67 -14.60
N GLY A 109 -0.05 2.85 -14.83
CA GLY A 109 0.64 3.63 -13.80
C GLY A 109 -0.29 4.26 -12.76
N LEU A 110 -1.58 4.42 -13.06
CA LEU A 110 -2.56 4.94 -12.09
C LEU A 110 -2.83 3.96 -10.95
N LEU A 111 -2.78 2.66 -11.22
CA LEU A 111 -2.98 1.60 -10.23
C LEU A 111 -1.88 1.64 -9.15
N PRO A 112 -0.58 1.49 -9.44
CA PRO A 112 0.45 1.61 -8.42
C PRO A 112 0.45 3.01 -7.79
N ALA A 113 0.12 4.10 -8.49
CA ALA A 113 -0.01 5.42 -7.88
C ALA A 113 -1.10 5.44 -6.78
N HIS A 114 -2.25 4.83 -7.05
CA HIS A 114 -3.34 4.71 -6.10
C HIS A 114 -2.95 3.81 -4.90
N SER A 115 -2.34 2.66 -5.16
CA SER A 115 -1.77 1.81 -4.11
C SER A 115 -0.70 2.52 -3.26
N ALA A 116 0.18 3.33 -3.87
CA ALA A 116 1.18 4.09 -3.14
C ALA A 116 0.55 5.12 -2.20
N LEU A 117 -0.49 5.81 -2.65
CA LEU A 117 -1.26 6.72 -1.80
C LEU A 117 -1.93 5.96 -0.66
N ALA A 118 -2.52 4.81 -0.94
CA ALA A 118 -3.19 3.99 0.06
C ALA A 118 -2.22 3.48 1.14
N LEU A 119 -1.03 3.05 0.75
CA LEU A 119 0.07 2.70 1.68
C LEU A 119 0.51 3.88 2.54
N ALA A 120 0.63 5.08 1.97
CA ALA A 120 0.97 6.29 2.73
C ALA A 120 -0.14 6.65 3.74
N MET A 121 -1.41 6.46 3.37
CA MET A 121 -2.54 6.69 4.26
C MET A 121 -2.62 5.64 5.37
N LEU A 122 -2.27 4.37 5.10
CA LEU A 122 -2.09 3.35 6.12
C LEU A 122 -0.94 3.71 7.07
N ALA A 123 0.21 4.18 6.55
CA ALA A 123 1.33 4.63 7.41
C ALA A 123 0.87 5.76 8.36
N ARG A 124 0.15 6.73 7.81
CA ARG A 124 -0.42 7.84 8.58
C ARG A 124 -1.45 7.35 9.62
N ALA A 125 -2.30 6.39 9.27
CA ALA A 125 -3.27 5.81 10.20
C ALA A 125 -2.57 5.07 11.34
N THR A 126 -1.52 4.29 11.04
CA THR A 126 -0.66 3.62 12.03
C THR A 126 -0.03 4.61 13.00
N LEU A 127 0.47 5.76 12.52
CA LEU A 127 1.09 6.77 13.39
C LEU A 127 0.09 7.56 14.25
N ARG A 128 -1.20 7.57 13.89
CA ARG A 128 -2.24 8.34 14.59
C ARG A 128 -2.93 7.56 15.72
N GLN A 129 -2.46 6.35 16.02
CA GLN A 129 -3.03 5.58 17.11
C GLN A 129 -2.74 6.26 18.46
N PRO A 130 -3.72 6.35 19.37
CA PRO A 130 -3.49 6.86 20.72
C PRO A 130 -2.38 6.05 21.38
N ALA A 131 -1.41 6.76 21.98
CA ALA A 131 -0.40 6.14 22.83
C ALA A 131 -1.02 5.86 24.21
N ASP A 132 -2.12 5.11 24.25
CA ASP A 132 -2.71 4.69 25.52
C ASP A 132 -1.98 3.40 25.93
N GLY A 133 -0.95 3.57 26.75
CA GLY A 133 -0.29 2.53 27.53
C GLY A 133 -0.63 2.70 29.00
#